data_AF-A0A518LJ08-F1
#
_entry.id   AF-A0A518LJ08-F1
#
_cell.length_a   1.000
_cell.length_b   1.000
_cell.length_c   1.000
_cell.angle_alpha   90.00
_cell.angle_beta   90.00
_cell.angle_gamma   90.00
#
_symmetry.space_group_name_H-M   'P 1'
#
loop_
_entity.id
_entity.type
_entity.pdbx_description
1 polymer ?
#
loop_
_entity_poly.entity_id
_entity_poly.type
_entity_poly.pdbx_seq_one_letter_code
_entity_poly.pdbx_strand_id
1 'polypeptide(L)'
;MTLDTEPNPFVDLPVPEPLAESVAHGTFGVTEVGSIDPDEEDVRALTQEHAREMMATLADAQAVEDALRTGADPRTGKFPTTEESRTRLAEFLVREEKRLKNQYSIALAAYAQGFGDEATQTLDLWVRKAVADAVVGQSWYDPGHPWHYYHEGDHAPPIPVEAIEGDIEVGRFIEREVPKNPAKRSARLSELLIQERQRVLQDKQRYQEIVKRGADALSSYDREIAHTNDEMARATALALKYNHIRYGLGRVAWLEQRLGVGAESSLLSSHKDRTPTSISDPPRDSFVSDSLGDTDSTS
;
A
#
# COMPACT_ATOMS: atom_id res chain seq x y z
N MET A 1 -11.61 -25.36 -6.65
CA MET A 1 -11.46 -24.10 -5.90
C MET A 1 -10.42 -24.37 -4.85
N THR A 2 -9.14 -24.22 -5.20
CA THR A 2 -8.05 -24.23 -4.23
C THR A 2 -8.14 -22.89 -3.52
N LEU A 3 -8.43 -22.90 -2.22
CA LEU A 3 -8.23 -21.71 -1.41
C LEU A 3 -6.72 -21.49 -1.41
N ASP A 4 -6.26 -20.50 -2.18
CA ASP A 4 -4.90 -20.01 -2.08
C ASP A 4 -4.73 -19.58 -0.63
N THR A 5 -4.10 -20.45 0.15
CA THR A 5 -3.90 -20.23 1.57
C THR A 5 -2.88 -19.12 1.63
N GLU A 6 -3.28 -17.95 2.12
CA GLU A 6 -2.36 -16.83 2.26
C GLU A 6 -1.11 -17.32 3.00
N PRO A 7 0.09 -16.98 2.51
CA PRO A 7 1.32 -17.43 3.14
C PRO A 7 1.31 -16.99 4.60
N ASN A 8 1.32 -17.97 5.51
CA ASN A 8 1.36 -17.68 6.93
C ASN A 8 2.67 -16.93 7.22
N PRO A 9 2.64 -15.66 7.65
CA PRO A 9 3.86 -14.88 7.83
C PRO A 9 4.73 -15.44 8.96
N PHE A 10 4.18 -16.29 9.85
CA PHE A 10 4.87 -16.84 11.03
C PHE A 10 5.62 -18.15 10.77
N VAL A 11 5.76 -18.61 9.53
CA VAL A 11 6.46 -19.89 9.22
C VAL A 11 7.91 -19.88 9.70
N ASP A 12 8.59 -18.74 9.59
CA ASP A 12 10.00 -18.57 9.97
C ASP A 12 10.19 -17.85 11.32
N LEU A 13 9.17 -17.86 12.19
CA LEU A 13 9.25 -17.22 13.49
C LEU A 13 10.19 -18.00 14.43
N PRO A 14 11.17 -17.35 15.09
CA PRO A 14 12.04 -18.01 16.05
C PRO A 14 11.23 -18.51 17.26
N VAL A 15 11.52 -19.71 17.74
CA VAL A 15 10.92 -20.27 18.96
C VAL A 15 12.05 -20.52 19.97
N PRO A 16 12.27 -19.61 20.93
CA PRO A 16 13.37 -19.74 21.89
C PRO A 16 13.03 -20.74 23.01
N GLU A 17 14.04 -21.17 23.75
CA GLU A 17 13.82 -21.87 25.02
C GLU A 17 13.52 -20.85 26.14
N PRO A 18 12.56 -21.12 27.04
CA PRO A 18 12.33 -20.29 28.23
C PRO A 18 13.54 -20.22 29.16
N LEU A 19 13.76 -19.07 29.80
CA LEU A 19 14.75 -18.97 30.87
C LEU A 19 14.30 -19.80 32.09
N ALA A 20 15.19 -20.67 32.59
CA ALA A 20 14.90 -21.50 33.76
C ALA A 20 14.50 -20.68 35.00
N GLU A 21 15.11 -19.51 35.19
CA GLU A 21 14.75 -18.58 36.27
C GLU A 21 13.34 -17.99 36.10
N SER A 22 12.93 -17.71 34.86
CA SER A 22 11.60 -17.16 34.55
C SER A 22 10.50 -18.21 34.71
N VAL A 23 10.79 -19.46 34.34
CA VAL A 23 9.93 -20.62 34.66
C VAL A 23 9.81 -20.75 36.18
N ALA A 24 10.93 -20.74 36.92
CA ALA A 24 10.89 -20.83 38.38
C ALA A 24 10.08 -19.70 39.04
N HIS A 25 10.15 -18.47 38.51
CA HIS A 25 9.37 -17.32 38.98
C HIS A 25 7.89 -17.34 38.57
N GLY A 26 7.46 -18.27 37.72
CA GLY A 26 6.07 -18.36 37.28
C GLY A 26 5.70 -17.33 36.22
N THR A 27 6.67 -16.82 35.45
CA THR A 27 6.42 -15.85 34.36
C THR A 27 5.44 -16.40 33.31
N PHE A 28 5.45 -17.72 33.08
CA PHE A 28 4.56 -18.42 32.15
C PHE A 28 3.27 -18.92 32.81
N GLY A 29 3.01 -18.51 34.05
CA GLY A 29 1.87 -18.92 34.85
C GLY A 29 2.24 -19.85 36.00
N VAL A 30 1.29 -19.98 36.93
CA VAL A 30 1.43 -20.78 38.16
C VAL A 30 0.17 -21.62 38.34
N THR A 31 0.36 -22.89 38.69
CA THR A 31 -0.70 -23.85 39.05
C THR A 31 -0.66 -24.15 40.55
N GLU A 32 -1.62 -24.95 41.03
CA GLU A 32 -1.60 -25.45 42.43
C GLU A 32 -0.35 -26.28 42.76
N VAL A 33 0.30 -26.87 41.75
CA VAL A 33 1.47 -27.75 41.92
C VAL A 33 2.79 -26.98 41.78
N GLY A 34 2.75 -25.74 41.28
CA GLY A 34 3.92 -24.90 41.05
C GLY A 34 3.87 -24.17 39.71
N SER A 35 5.00 -23.58 39.33
CA SER A 35 5.15 -22.85 38.06
C SER A 35 4.95 -23.77 36.85
N ILE A 36 4.37 -23.22 35.78
CA ILE A 36 4.17 -23.92 34.51
C ILE A 36 5.50 -23.95 33.75
N ASP A 37 5.89 -25.13 33.29
CA ASP A 37 6.98 -25.34 32.33
C ASP A 37 6.34 -25.45 30.93
N PRO A 38 6.36 -24.37 30.12
CA PRO A 38 5.64 -24.34 28.85
C PRO A 38 6.33 -25.24 27.83
N ASP A 39 5.54 -25.97 27.03
CA ASP A 39 6.08 -26.78 25.94
C ASP A 39 6.39 -25.93 24.69
N GLU A 40 6.93 -26.56 23.64
CA GLU A 40 7.29 -25.85 22.40
C GLU A 40 6.07 -25.20 21.73
N GLU A 41 4.88 -25.81 21.82
CA GLU A 41 3.66 -25.28 21.21
C GLU A 41 3.19 -24.04 21.97
N ASP A 42 3.20 -24.09 23.30
CA ASP A 42 2.90 -22.95 24.18
C ASP A 42 3.86 -21.78 23.92
N VAL A 43 5.17 -22.05 23.86
CA VAL A 43 6.18 -21.01 23.59
C VAL A 43 5.98 -20.42 22.20
N ARG A 44 5.73 -21.25 21.19
CA ARG A 44 5.46 -20.78 19.83
C ARG A 44 4.22 -19.88 19.78
N ALA A 45 3.15 -20.25 20.47
CA ALA A 45 1.94 -19.44 20.54
C ALA A 45 2.19 -18.07 21.20
N LEU A 46 2.90 -18.06 22.33
CA LEU A 46 3.30 -16.83 23.03
C LEU A 46 4.20 -15.94 22.16
N THR A 47 5.21 -16.51 21.48
CA THR A 47 6.08 -15.75 20.59
C THR A 47 5.30 -15.18 19.41
N GLN A 48 4.32 -15.91 18.86
CA GLN A 48 3.44 -15.38 17.81
C GLN A 48 2.58 -14.20 18.29
N GLU A 49 2.05 -14.27 19.50
CA GLU A 49 1.26 -13.18 20.09
C GLU A 49 2.12 -11.92 20.26
N HIS A 50 3.28 -12.05 20.90
CA HIS A 50 4.22 -10.94 21.04
C HIS A 50 4.67 -10.39 19.68
N ALA A 51 4.96 -11.24 18.70
CA ALA A 51 5.33 -10.83 17.36
C ALA A 51 4.22 -9.99 16.71
N ARG A 52 2.95 -10.40 16.82
CA ARG A 52 1.81 -9.64 16.28
C ARG A 52 1.68 -8.26 16.92
N GLU A 53 1.76 -8.19 18.24
CA GLU A 53 1.67 -6.91 18.96
C GLU A 53 2.82 -5.95 18.61
N MET A 54 4.04 -6.48 18.54
CA MET A 54 5.23 -5.72 18.15
C MET A 54 5.13 -5.24 16.70
N MET A 55 4.70 -6.10 15.77
CA MET A 55 4.48 -5.73 14.36
C MET A 55 3.46 -4.61 14.23
N ALA A 56 2.30 -4.72 14.90
CA ALA A 56 1.27 -3.68 14.85
C ALA A 56 1.78 -2.35 15.42
N THR A 57 2.43 -2.38 16.58
CA THR A 57 2.98 -1.17 17.21
C THR A 57 4.07 -0.51 16.36
N LEU A 58 4.93 -1.29 15.72
CA LEU A 58 6.00 -0.79 14.87
C LEU A 58 5.46 -0.22 13.55
N ALA A 59 4.47 -0.87 12.93
CA ALA A 59 3.81 -0.36 11.74
C ALA A 59 3.11 0.98 12.01
N ASP A 60 2.39 1.10 13.13
CA ASP A 60 1.78 2.36 13.55
C ASP A 60 2.84 3.45 13.79
N ALA A 61 3.98 3.09 14.39
CA ALA A 61 5.08 4.04 14.61
C ALA A 61 5.64 4.57 13.29
N GLN A 62 5.85 3.70 12.29
CA GLN A 62 6.30 4.09 10.96
C GLN A 62 5.28 4.99 10.26
N ALA A 63 3.98 4.66 10.33
CA ALA A 63 2.93 5.50 9.76
C ALA A 63 2.89 6.91 10.38
N VAL A 64 3.13 7.03 11.70
CA VAL A 64 3.25 8.32 12.39
C VAL A 64 4.51 9.08 11.97
N GLU A 65 5.65 8.41 11.80
CA GLU A 65 6.89 9.02 11.31
C GLU A 65 6.72 9.55 9.87
N ASP A 66 6.05 8.79 9.00
CA ASP A 66 5.71 9.22 7.64
C ASP A 66 4.73 10.40 7.63
N ALA A 67 3.75 10.41 8.53
CA ALA A 67 2.84 11.53 8.72
C ALA A 67 3.58 12.79 9.22
N LEU A 68 4.57 12.65 10.11
CA LEU A 68 5.43 13.76 10.54
C LEU A 68 6.25 14.33 9.38
N ARG A 69 6.76 13.46 8.51
CA ARG A 69 7.55 13.83 7.33
C ARG A 69 6.71 14.52 6.25
N THR A 70 5.52 14.00 5.98
CA THR A 70 4.66 14.46 4.87
C THR A 70 3.68 15.55 5.29
N GLY A 71 3.24 15.57 6.55
CA GLY A 71 2.15 16.41 7.03
C GLY A 71 0.75 15.87 6.69
N ALA A 72 0.64 14.65 6.15
CA ALA A 72 -0.63 13.98 5.93
C ALA A 72 -1.09 13.25 7.20
N ASP A 73 -2.41 13.20 7.43
CA ASP A 73 -2.97 12.44 8.55
C ASP A 73 -2.83 10.92 8.28
N PRO A 74 -2.20 10.13 9.17
CA PRO A 74 -1.93 8.72 8.94
C PRO A 74 -3.20 7.85 8.84
N ARG A 75 -4.33 8.32 9.37
CA ARG A 75 -5.60 7.59 9.33
C ARG A 75 -6.36 7.81 8.03
N THR A 76 -6.18 8.97 7.40
CA THR A 76 -6.99 9.36 6.23
C THR A 76 -6.18 9.55 4.95
N GLY A 77 -4.85 9.65 5.06
CA GLY A 77 -3.94 10.01 3.97
C GLY A 77 -4.12 11.44 3.44
N LYS A 78 -4.95 12.27 4.08
CA LYS A 78 -5.28 13.62 3.62
C LYS A 78 -4.46 14.67 4.35
N PHE A 79 -4.15 15.76 3.62
CA PHE A 79 -3.53 16.94 4.20
C PHE A 79 -4.58 17.79 4.94
N PRO A 80 -4.26 18.32 6.13
CA PRO A 80 -5.14 19.25 6.82
C PRO A 80 -5.28 20.57 6.04
N THR A 81 -6.51 21.01 5.81
CA THR A 81 -6.80 22.18 4.98
C THR A 81 -6.59 23.51 5.71
N THR A 82 -6.71 23.53 7.04
CA THR A 82 -6.55 24.72 7.88
C THR A 82 -5.25 24.67 8.69
N GLU A 83 -4.70 25.85 9.03
CA GLU A 83 -3.46 25.94 9.83
C GLU A 83 -3.64 25.37 11.23
N GLU A 84 -4.78 25.66 11.88
CA GLU A 84 -5.11 25.13 13.20
C GLU A 84 -5.12 23.59 13.21
N SER A 85 -5.68 22.95 12.18
CA SER A 85 -5.68 21.51 12.05
C SER A 85 -4.28 20.94 11.81
N ARG A 86 -3.39 21.64 11.07
CA ARG A 86 -1.99 21.22 10.91
C ARG A 86 -1.23 21.25 12.23
N THR A 87 -1.37 22.32 13.01
CA THR A 87 -0.73 22.44 14.34
C THR A 87 -1.20 21.33 15.27
N ARG A 88 -2.51 21.09 15.36
CA ARG A 88 -3.06 20.00 16.19
C ARG A 88 -2.56 18.62 15.74
N LEU A 89 -2.52 18.38 14.44
CA LEU A 89 -2.00 17.12 13.90
C LEU A 89 -0.52 16.94 14.26
N ALA A 90 0.32 17.96 14.05
CA ALA A 90 1.74 17.89 14.37
C ALA A 90 1.98 17.61 15.87
N GLU A 91 1.27 18.30 16.77
CA GLU A 91 1.36 18.06 18.22
C GLU A 91 0.92 16.65 18.63
N PHE A 92 -0.15 16.15 18.00
CA PHE A 92 -0.62 14.78 18.19
C PHE A 92 0.44 13.77 17.74
N LEU A 93 0.96 13.92 16.51
CA LEU A 93 1.91 12.99 15.93
C LEU A 93 3.21 12.88 16.75
N VAL A 94 3.77 14.00 17.22
CA VAL A 94 4.98 14.00 18.08
C VAL A 94 4.74 13.25 19.40
N ARG A 95 3.55 13.39 19.98
CA ARG A 95 3.18 12.69 21.22
C ARG A 95 3.00 11.19 20.96
N GLU A 96 2.33 10.87 19.86
CA GLU A 96 2.00 9.50 19.50
C GLU A 96 3.24 8.70 19.10
N GLU A 97 4.18 9.30 18.37
CA GLU A 97 5.47 8.70 18.04
C GLU A 97 6.20 8.23 19.31
N LYS A 98 6.29 9.11 20.31
CA LYS A 98 6.92 8.78 21.61
C LYS A 98 6.17 7.68 22.34
N ARG A 99 4.83 7.71 22.34
CA ARG A 99 3.99 6.70 22.99
C ARG A 99 4.23 5.32 22.37
N LEU A 100 4.19 5.22 21.05
CA LEU A 100 4.37 3.97 20.29
C LEU A 100 5.78 3.42 20.45
N LYS A 101 6.83 4.26 20.34
CA LYS A 101 8.22 3.84 20.59
C LYS A 101 8.42 3.29 22.01
N ASN A 102 7.81 3.94 23.00
CA ASN A 102 7.85 3.46 24.38
C ASN A 102 7.09 2.13 24.55
N GLN A 103 5.91 2.00 23.94
CA GLN A 103 5.13 0.75 23.95
C GLN A 103 5.92 -0.41 23.33
N TYR A 104 6.58 -0.19 22.18
CA TYR A 104 7.44 -1.18 21.55
C TYR A 104 8.61 -1.60 22.45
N SER A 105 9.27 -0.64 23.09
CA SER A 105 10.35 -0.91 24.05
C SER A 105 9.86 -1.71 25.27
N ILE A 106 8.65 -1.44 25.76
CA ILE A 106 8.04 -2.20 26.87
C ILE A 106 7.76 -3.64 26.43
N ALA A 107 7.23 -3.84 25.22
CA ALA A 107 6.97 -5.18 24.68
C ALA A 107 8.26 -5.99 24.57
N LEU A 108 9.36 -5.39 24.08
CA LEU A 108 10.67 -6.06 24.04
C LEU A 108 11.16 -6.42 25.44
N ALA A 109 11.05 -5.49 26.40
CA ALA A 109 11.46 -5.76 27.78
C ALA A 109 10.63 -6.86 28.44
N ALA A 110 9.32 -6.93 28.16
CA ALA A 110 8.45 -8.00 28.65
C ALA A 110 8.85 -9.35 28.06
N TYR A 111 9.16 -9.41 26.76
CA TYR A 111 9.64 -10.64 26.12
C TYR A 111 11.00 -11.09 26.68
N ALA A 112 11.93 -10.15 26.91
CA ALA A 112 13.23 -10.42 27.49
C ALA A 112 13.16 -11.03 28.89
N GLN A 113 12.14 -10.67 29.69
CA GLN A 113 11.92 -11.29 31.00
C GLN A 113 11.62 -12.79 30.91
N GLY A 114 11.00 -13.27 29.83
CA GLY A 114 10.70 -14.70 29.66
C GLY A 114 11.82 -15.49 28.98
N PHE A 115 12.47 -14.88 27.99
CA PHE A 115 13.32 -15.59 27.02
C PHE A 115 14.76 -15.06 26.90
N GLY A 116 15.08 -13.96 27.59
CA GLY A 116 16.40 -13.35 27.58
C GLY A 116 16.66 -12.40 26.40
N ASP A 117 17.79 -11.70 26.49
CA ASP A 117 18.14 -10.61 25.55
C ASP A 117 18.40 -11.12 24.12
N GLU A 118 19.02 -12.29 23.96
CA GLU A 118 19.35 -12.86 22.64
C GLU A 118 18.09 -13.25 21.86
N ALA A 119 17.14 -13.93 22.52
CA ALA A 119 15.85 -14.27 21.93
C ALA A 119 15.07 -13.01 21.54
N THR A 120 15.13 -11.98 22.39
CA THR A 120 14.46 -10.69 22.16
C THR A 120 15.04 -9.96 20.96
N GLN A 121 16.37 -9.93 20.81
CA GLN A 121 17.03 -9.34 19.63
C GLN A 121 16.66 -10.09 18.35
N THR A 122 16.61 -11.43 18.41
CA THR A 122 16.22 -12.25 17.27
C THR A 122 14.77 -11.97 16.85
N LEU A 123 13.86 -11.85 17.82
CA LEU A 123 12.47 -11.48 17.56
C LEU A 123 12.35 -10.06 17.01
N ASP A 124 13.08 -9.07 17.57
CA ASP A 124 13.08 -7.67 17.08
C ASP A 124 13.51 -7.59 15.62
N LEU A 125 14.60 -8.29 15.24
CA LEU A 125 15.06 -8.35 13.86
C LEU A 125 14.02 -8.97 12.93
N TRP A 126 13.38 -10.05 13.38
CA TRP A 126 12.32 -10.70 12.62
C TRP A 126 11.11 -9.76 12.43
N VAL A 127 10.64 -9.09 13.49
CA VAL A 127 9.50 -8.16 13.46
C VAL A 127 9.79 -7.00 12.53
N ARG A 128 10.97 -6.39 12.63
CA ARG A 128 11.38 -5.28 11.75
C ARG A 128 11.36 -5.69 10.28
N LYS A 129 11.87 -6.89 9.97
CA LYS A 129 11.84 -7.44 8.62
C LYS A 129 10.39 -7.68 8.16
N ALA A 130 9.56 -8.32 8.97
CA ALA A 130 8.17 -8.62 8.62
C ALA A 130 7.34 -7.35 8.39
N VAL A 131 7.54 -6.31 9.22
CA VAL A 131 6.90 -5.00 9.01
C VAL A 131 7.43 -4.34 7.73
N ALA A 132 8.75 -4.35 7.50
CA ALA A 132 9.32 -3.81 6.27
C ALA A 132 8.75 -4.53 5.03
N ASP A 133 8.68 -5.86 5.04
CA ASP A 133 8.14 -6.65 3.93
C ASP A 133 6.64 -6.35 3.70
N ALA A 134 5.85 -6.19 4.78
CA ALA A 134 4.43 -5.84 4.68
C ALA A 134 4.22 -4.42 4.13
N VAL A 135 5.08 -3.49 4.51
CA VAL A 135 5.06 -2.09 4.08
C VAL A 135 5.56 -1.94 2.64
N VAL A 136 6.59 -2.70 2.24
CA VAL A 136 7.10 -2.75 0.86
C VAL A 136 6.11 -3.46 -0.08
N GLY A 137 5.26 -4.35 0.46
CA GLY A 137 4.17 -4.98 -0.30
C GLY A 137 3.13 -4.02 -0.87
N GLN A 138 3.07 -2.78 -0.39
CA GLN A 138 2.37 -1.69 -1.06
C GLN A 138 3.37 -0.95 -1.95
N SER A 139 3.30 -1.14 -3.27
CA SER A 139 4.07 -0.36 -4.25
C SER A 139 3.91 1.14 -3.95
N TRP A 140 4.94 1.78 -3.40
CA TRP A 140 4.87 3.19 -2.96
C TRP A 140 4.76 4.13 -4.15
N TYR A 141 5.20 3.67 -5.32
CA TYR A 141 5.12 4.40 -6.57
C TYR A 141 4.10 3.78 -7.51
N ASP A 142 3.24 4.61 -8.10
CA ASP A 142 2.40 4.21 -9.24
C ASP A 142 3.32 3.70 -10.38
N PRO A 143 2.91 2.69 -11.16
CA PRO A 143 3.73 2.18 -12.26
C PRO A 143 4.01 3.19 -13.37
N GLY A 144 3.33 4.34 -13.35
CA GLY A 144 3.63 5.52 -14.16
C GLY A 144 4.75 6.41 -13.61
N HIS A 145 5.36 6.06 -12.47
CA HIS A 145 6.45 6.80 -11.84
C HIS A 145 7.79 6.05 -12.00
N PRO A 146 8.91 6.72 -12.37
CA PRO A 146 10.21 6.05 -12.59
C PRO A 146 10.70 5.20 -11.41
N TRP A 147 10.59 5.71 -10.17
CA TRP A 147 10.99 4.98 -8.95
C TRP A 147 10.29 3.63 -8.75
N HIS A 148 9.14 3.38 -9.39
CA HIS A 148 8.51 2.07 -9.36
C HIS A 148 9.42 0.96 -9.93
N TYR A 149 10.23 1.28 -10.95
CA TYR A 149 11.10 0.29 -11.62
C TYR A 149 12.59 0.44 -11.28
N TYR A 150 12.97 1.43 -10.46
CA TYR A 150 14.37 1.72 -10.14
C TYR A 150 14.78 1.06 -8.82
N HIS A 151 16.04 0.64 -8.69
CA HIS A 151 16.50 -0.17 -7.56
C HIS A 151 16.54 0.59 -6.23
N GLU A 152 16.72 1.92 -6.24
CA GLU A 152 16.60 2.76 -5.04
C GLU A 152 15.13 3.10 -4.70
N GLY A 153 14.17 2.68 -5.54
CA GLY A 153 12.73 2.78 -5.28
C GLY A 153 12.11 1.41 -4.99
N ASP A 154 10.96 1.09 -5.60
CA ASP A 154 10.26 -0.20 -5.37
C ASP A 154 10.97 -1.38 -6.04
N HIS A 155 11.81 -1.10 -7.06
CA HIS A 155 12.41 -2.09 -7.96
C HIS A 155 11.42 -3.15 -8.47
N ALA A 156 10.16 -2.75 -8.64
CA ALA A 156 9.09 -3.67 -8.96
C ALA A 156 9.30 -4.27 -10.36
N PRO A 157 8.92 -5.53 -10.57
CA PRO A 157 8.94 -6.13 -11.89
C PRO A 157 7.99 -5.34 -12.83
N PRO A 158 8.38 -5.11 -14.10
CA PRO A 158 7.51 -4.45 -15.05
C PRO A 158 6.15 -5.13 -15.19
N ILE A 159 5.07 -4.35 -15.13
CA ILE A 159 3.72 -4.87 -15.31
C ILE A 159 3.60 -5.51 -16.69
N PRO A 160 3.09 -6.75 -16.80
CA PRO A 160 2.83 -7.36 -18.10
C PRO A 160 1.97 -6.42 -18.94
N VAL A 161 2.39 -6.15 -20.18
CA VAL A 161 1.75 -5.12 -21.02
C VAL A 161 0.25 -5.35 -21.26
N GLU A 162 -0.21 -6.59 -21.15
CA GLU A 162 -1.63 -6.95 -21.31
C GLU A 162 -2.45 -6.80 -20.03
N ALA A 163 -1.79 -6.61 -18.89
CA ALA A 163 -2.40 -6.27 -17.60
C ALA A 163 -2.48 -4.76 -17.38
N ILE A 164 -1.95 -3.92 -18.28
CA ILE A 164 -2.06 -2.46 -18.16
C ILE A 164 -3.50 -2.05 -18.49
N GLU A 165 -4.18 -1.48 -17.50
CA GLU A 165 -5.55 -1.00 -17.65
C GLU A 165 -5.59 0.41 -18.26
N GLY A 166 -6.67 0.71 -18.99
CA GLY A 166 -6.89 2.01 -19.60
C GLY A 166 -7.50 3.03 -18.65
N ASP A 167 -7.01 4.28 -18.67
CA ASP A 167 -7.62 5.38 -17.92
C ASP A 167 -8.79 6.02 -18.70
N ILE A 168 -10.01 5.59 -18.40
CA ILE A 168 -11.22 6.00 -19.12
C ILE A 168 -11.47 7.51 -19.01
N GLU A 169 -11.03 8.16 -17.93
CA GLU A 169 -11.27 9.59 -17.71
C GLU A 169 -10.51 10.46 -18.72
N VAL A 170 -9.35 9.99 -19.20
CA VAL A 170 -8.54 10.69 -20.22
C VAL A 170 -9.29 10.85 -21.54
N GLY A 171 -10.17 9.91 -21.89
CA GLY A 171 -11.00 9.98 -23.09
C GLY A 171 -11.87 11.24 -23.16
N ARG A 172 -12.28 11.80 -22.01
CA ARG A 172 -13.15 12.98 -21.94
C ARG A 172 -12.54 14.23 -22.56
N PHE A 173 -11.20 14.32 -22.65
CA PHE A 173 -10.53 15.48 -23.26
C PHE A 173 -10.68 15.50 -24.79
N ILE A 174 -10.87 14.35 -25.43
CA ILE A 174 -11.07 14.25 -26.90
C ILE A 174 -12.35 14.98 -27.35
N GLU A 175 -13.35 15.08 -26.46
CA GLU A 175 -14.60 15.77 -26.73
C GLU A 175 -14.40 17.22 -27.20
N ARG A 176 -13.30 17.86 -26.78
CA ARG A 176 -12.94 19.24 -27.16
C ARG A 176 -12.38 19.35 -28.58
N GLU A 177 -11.84 18.25 -29.13
CA GLU A 177 -11.17 18.20 -30.43
C GLU A 177 -12.12 17.81 -31.58
N VAL A 178 -13.31 17.31 -31.25
CA VAL A 178 -14.24 16.78 -32.25
C VAL A 178 -15.23 17.85 -32.72
N PRO A 179 -15.56 17.90 -34.03
CA PRO A 179 -16.54 18.84 -34.57
C PRO A 179 -17.94 18.68 -33.95
N LYS A 180 -18.71 19.78 -33.89
CA LYS A 180 -20.12 19.76 -33.44
C LYS A 180 -21.08 19.14 -34.47
N ASN A 181 -20.75 19.18 -35.75
CA ASN A 181 -21.59 18.62 -36.81
C ASN A 181 -21.58 17.07 -36.74
N PRO A 182 -22.73 16.38 -36.66
CA PRO A 182 -22.78 14.93 -36.43
C PRO A 182 -22.02 14.09 -37.47
N ALA A 183 -22.15 14.41 -38.76
CA ALA A 183 -21.51 13.66 -39.83
C ALA A 183 -19.98 13.82 -39.78
N LYS A 184 -19.50 15.06 -39.63
CA LYS A 184 -18.05 15.34 -39.49
C LYS A 184 -17.49 14.75 -38.20
N ARG A 185 -18.29 14.72 -37.14
CA ARG A 185 -17.93 14.15 -35.84
C ARG A 185 -17.67 12.64 -35.92
N SER A 186 -18.59 11.88 -36.52
CA SER A 186 -18.44 10.43 -36.68
C SER A 186 -17.20 10.06 -37.51
N ALA A 187 -16.97 10.79 -38.62
CA ALA A 187 -15.77 10.61 -39.44
C ALA A 187 -14.49 10.89 -38.64
N ARG A 188 -14.45 12.01 -37.90
CA ARG A 188 -13.29 12.37 -37.08
C ARG A 188 -13.02 11.38 -35.94
N LEU A 189 -14.07 10.92 -35.26
CA LEU A 189 -13.94 9.91 -34.20
C LEU A 189 -13.36 8.59 -34.74
N SER A 190 -13.81 8.15 -35.92
CA SER A 190 -13.32 6.93 -36.56
C SER A 190 -11.84 7.04 -36.95
N GLU A 191 -11.45 8.19 -37.49
CA GLU A 191 -10.05 8.50 -37.81
C GLU A 191 -9.17 8.46 -36.55
N LEU A 192 -9.61 9.14 -35.47
CA LEU A 192 -8.90 9.14 -34.19
C LEU A 192 -8.78 7.74 -33.60
N LEU A 193 -9.81 6.90 -33.70
CA LEU A 193 -9.78 5.54 -33.18
C LEU A 193 -8.70 4.69 -33.87
N ILE A 194 -8.58 4.79 -35.19
CA ILE A 194 -7.54 4.08 -35.95
C ILE A 194 -6.14 4.55 -35.52
N GLN A 195 -5.95 5.89 -35.42
CA GLN A 195 -4.67 6.48 -35.02
C GLN A 195 -4.26 6.07 -33.60
N GLU A 196 -5.18 6.13 -32.64
CA GLU A 196 -4.88 5.77 -31.25
C GLU A 196 -4.62 4.27 -31.09
N ARG A 197 -5.37 3.39 -31.77
CA ARG A 197 -5.08 1.94 -31.76
C ARG A 197 -3.67 1.64 -32.29
N GLN A 198 -3.27 2.30 -33.37
CA GLN A 198 -1.93 2.14 -33.93
C GLN A 198 -0.85 2.64 -32.97
N ARG A 199 -1.07 3.80 -32.32
CA ARG A 199 -0.13 4.35 -31.33
C ARG A 199 0.02 3.42 -30.12
N VAL A 200 -1.10 2.94 -29.55
CA VAL A 200 -1.06 1.98 -28.43
C VAL A 200 -0.27 0.73 -28.82
N LEU A 201 -0.48 0.17 -30.01
CA LEU A 201 0.26 -1.00 -30.46
C LEU A 201 1.79 -0.74 -30.51
N GLN A 202 2.20 0.42 -31.02
CA GLN A 202 3.61 0.82 -31.05
C GLN A 202 4.19 1.01 -29.65
N ASP A 203 3.45 1.67 -28.75
CA ASP A 203 3.88 1.87 -27.37
C ASP A 203 3.98 0.54 -26.61
N LYS A 204 3.06 -0.41 -26.83
CA LYS A 204 3.14 -1.77 -26.28
C LYS A 204 4.39 -2.51 -26.73
N GLN A 205 4.68 -2.50 -28.04
CA GLN A 205 5.89 -3.10 -28.59
C GLN A 205 7.15 -2.48 -28.00
N ARG A 206 7.17 -1.15 -27.88
CA ARG A 206 8.31 -0.42 -27.32
C ARG A 206 8.50 -0.72 -25.82
N TYR A 207 7.42 -0.79 -25.05
CA TYR A 207 7.46 -1.18 -23.64
C TYR A 207 8.07 -2.58 -23.48
N GLN A 208 7.57 -3.57 -24.23
CA GLN A 208 8.11 -4.93 -24.22
C GLN A 208 9.59 -5.00 -24.62
N GLU A 209 10.01 -4.18 -25.60
CA GLU A 209 11.41 -4.10 -25.99
C GLU A 209 12.30 -3.59 -24.84
N ILE A 210 11.87 -2.57 -24.11
CA ILE A 210 12.58 -2.03 -22.94
C ILE A 210 12.60 -3.05 -21.80
N VAL A 211 11.50 -3.78 -21.57
CA VAL A 211 11.47 -4.87 -20.58
C VAL A 211 12.50 -5.95 -20.92
N LYS A 212 12.59 -6.34 -22.20
CA LYS A 212 13.49 -7.41 -22.66
C LYS A 212 14.96 -7.02 -22.73
N ARG A 213 15.26 -5.82 -23.26
CA ARG A 213 16.63 -5.38 -23.58
C ARG A 213 17.18 -4.34 -22.60
N GLY A 214 16.37 -3.85 -21.67
CA GLY A 214 16.77 -2.81 -20.71
C GLY A 214 17.17 -1.50 -21.41
N ALA A 215 18.24 -0.88 -20.91
CA ALA A 215 18.75 0.40 -21.44
C ALA A 215 19.26 0.30 -22.89
N ASP A 216 19.64 -0.89 -23.36
CA ASP A 216 20.08 -1.10 -24.75
C ASP A 216 18.94 -0.96 -25.78
N ALA A 217 17.69 -0.96 -25.33
CA ALA A 217 16.56 -0.59 -26.19
C ALA A 217 16.54 0.92 -26.46
N LEU A 218 17.11 1.74 -25.57
CA LEU A 218 16.96 3.19 -25.57
C LEU A 218 17.92 3.87 -26.56
N SER A 219 17.55 5.07 -27.01
CA SER A 219 18.46 5.88 -27.82
C SER A 219 19.59 6.44 -26.94
N SER A 220 20.74 6.80 -27.54
CA SER A 220 21.82 7.48 -26.81
C SER A 220 21.31 8.73 -26.10
N TYR A 221 20.45 9.49 -26.79
CA TYR A 221 19.84 10.72 -26.27
C TYR A 221 18.99 10.47 -25.02
N ASP A 222 18.14 9.44 -25.00
CA ASP A 222 17.31 9.11 -23.83
C ASP A 222 18.17 8.69 -22.62
N ARG A 223 19.28 7.98 -22.88
CA ARG A 223 20.24 7.58 -21.83
C ARG A 223 20.97 8.79 -21.25
N GLU A 224 21.35 9.75 -22.10
CA GLU A 224 22.03 10.98 -21.69
C GLU A 224 21.12 11.89 -20.84
N ILE A 225 19.82 11.98 -21.15
CA ILE A 225 18.87 12.81 -20.40
C ILE A 225 18.51 12.25 -19.03
N ALA A 226 18.62 10.95 -18.81
CA ALA A 226 18.32 10.36 -17.51
C ALA A 226 19.29 10.81 -16.39
N HIS A 227 20.33 11.58 -16.72
CA HIS A 227 21.23 12.35 -15.83
C HIS A 227 21.99 11.58 -14.74
N THR A 228 21.78 10.27 -14.60
CA THR A 228 22.36 9.46 -13.52
C THR A 228 22.99 8.19 -14.04
N ASN A 229 22.19 7.24 -14.53
CA ASN A 229 22.68 5.95 -15.03
C ASN A 229 21.67 5.27 -15.97
N ASP A 230 22.11 4.17 -16.59
CA ASP A 230 21.30 3.37 -17.53
C ASP A 230 20.06 2.77 -16.87
N GLU A 231 20.12 2.44 -15.58
CA GLU A 231 18.98 1.87 -14.86
C GLU A 231 17.87 2.89 -14.64
N MET A 232 18.22 4.12 -14.27
CA MET A 232 17.28 5.24 -14.16
C MET A 232 16.71 5.60 -15.54
N ALA A 233 17.52 5.54 -16.60
CA ALA A 233 17.05 5.72 -17.97
C ALA A 233 15.99 4.68 -18.34
N ARG A 234 16.27 3.40 -18.05
CA ARG A 234 15.32 2.29 -18.25
C ARG A 234 14.05 2.50 -17.43
N ALA A 235 14.18 2.82 -16.16
CA ALA A 235 13.04 2.99 -15.24
C ALA A 235 12.13 4.15 -15.69
N THR A 236 12.74 5.27 -16.09
CA THR A 236 12.03 6.43 -16.63
C THR A 236 11.31 6.10 -17.93
N ALA A 237 11.97 5.39 -18.84
CA ALA A 237 11.37 5.00 -20.11
C ALA A 237 10.20 4.02 -19.93
N LEU A 238 10.31 3.06 -19.00
CA LEU A 238 9.22 2.14 -18.64
C LEU A 238 8.01 2.91 -18.08
N ALA A 239 8.23 3.78 -17.10
CA ALA A 239 7.18 4.61 -16.50
C ALA A 239 6.45 5.48 -17.54
N LEU A 240 7.22 6.11 -18.43
CA LEU A 240 6.64 6.92 -19.51
C LEU A 240 5.80 6.07 -20.46
N LYS A 241 6.31 4.91 -20.90
CA LYS A 241 5.58 4.02 -21.80
C LYS A 241 4.37 3.37 -21.16
N TYR A 242 4.44 3.03 -19.87
CA TYR A 242 3.28 2.61 -19.10
C TYR A 242 2.17 3.66 -19.16
N ASN A 243 2.49 4.93 -18.86
CA ASN A 243 1.53 6.03 -18.93
C ASN A 243 0.94 6.21 -20.33
N HIS A 244 1.77 6.15 -21.38
CA HIS A 244 1.29 6.25 -22.76
C HIS A 244 0.29 5.14 -23.11
N ILE A 245 0.59 3.90 -22.72
CA ILE A 245 -0.30 2.75 -22.95
C ILE A 245 -1.60 2.92 -22.17
N ARG A 246 -1.52 3.21 -20.87
CA ARG A 246 -2.68 3.45 -20.00
C ARG A 246 -3.60 4.54 -20.54
N TYR A 247 -3.04 5.68 -20.96
CA TYR A 247 -3.83 6.77 -21.52
C TYR A 247 -4.37 6.43 -22.92
N GLY A 248 -3.57 5.82 -23.77
CA GLY A 248 -3.99 5.41 -25.11
C GLY A 248 -5.13 4.39 -25.08
N LEU A 249 -5.05 3.38 -24.20
CA LEU A 249 -6.12 2.40 -23.98
C LEU A 249 -7.41 3.07 -23.50
N GLY A 250 -7.31 4.00 -22.55
CA GLY A 250 -8.45 4.79 -22.08
C GLY A 250 -9.13 5.61 -23.19
N ARG A 251 -8.32 6.23 -24.07
CA ARG A 251 -8.80 6.97 -25.23
C ARG A 251 -9.47 6.06 -26.27
N VAL A 252 -8.88 4.89 -26.56
CA VAL A 252 -9.46 3.88 -27.45
C VAL A 252 -10.82 3.42 -26.94
N ALA A 253 -10.91 3.04 -25.65
CA ALA A 253 -12.16 2.60 -25.03
C ALA A 253 -13.26 3.67 -25.11
N TRP A 254 -12.91 4.93 -24.85
CA TRP A 254 -13.85 6.05 -24.98
C TRP A 254 -14.33 6.27 -26.42
N LEU A 255 -13.43 6.21 -27.41
CA LEU A 255 -13.76 6.37 -28.82
C LEU A 255 -14.67 5.24 -29.33
N GLU A 256 -14.38 4.00 -28.93
CA GLU A 256 -15.19 2.80 -29.19
C GLU A 256 -16.61 2.95 -28.65
N GLN A 257 -16.73 3.38 -27.38
CA GLN A 257 -18.02 3.65 -26.75
C GLN A 257 -18.81 4.71 -27.53
N ARG A 258 -18.18 5.78 -27.98
CA ARG A 258 -18.85 6.87 -28.74
C ARG A 258 -19.26 6.47 -30.15
N LEU A 259 -18.53 5.57 -30.78
CA LEU A 259 -18.85 5.03 -32.11
C LEU A 259 -19.83 3.85 -32.04
N GLY A 260 -20.13 3.33 -30.85
CA GLY A 260 -20.93 2.11 -30.69
C GLY A 260 -20.21 0.85 -31.19
N VAL A 261 -18.89 0.91 -31.33
CA VAL A 261 -18.04 -0.19 -31.80
C VAL A 261 -17.43 -0.84 -30.56
N GLY A 262 -17.84 -2.07 -30.19
CA GLY A 262 -17.23 -2.79 -29.06
C GLY A 262 -18.08 -2.95 -27.80
N ALA A 263 -19.38 -2.62 -27.85
CA ALA A 263 -20.31 -2.84 -26.73
C ALA A 263 -20.36 -4.31 -26.25
N GLU A 264 -20.03 -5.28 -27.12
CA GLU A 264 -19.99 -6.70 -26.74
C GLU A 264 -18.72 -7.11 -25.97
N SER A 265 -17.60 -6.37 -26.10
CA SER A 265 -16.35 -6.73 -25.44
C SER A 265 -16.17 -6.04 -24.08
N SER A 266 -16.84 -4.90 -23.85
CA SER A 266 -16.69 -4.09 -22.63
C SER A 266 -17.52 -4.59 -21.43
N LEU A 267 -18.63 -5.30 -21.68
CA LEU A 267 -19.48 -5.88 -20.62
C LEU A 267 -18.79 -6.99 -19.81
N LEU A 268 -17.65 -7.53 -20.29
CA LEU A 268 -16.88 -8.56 -19.58
C LEU A 268 -15.79 -7.99 -18.66
N SER A 269 -15.42 -6.71 -18.80
CA SER A 269 -14.34 -6.10 -18.00
C SER A 269 -14.84 -5.29 -16.81
N SER A 270 -16.11 -4.88 -16.81
CA SER A 270 -16.70 -4.06 -15.73
C SER A 270 -17.20 -4.86 -14.53
N HIS A 271 -17.10 -6.20 -14.56
CA HIS A 271 -17.62 -7.09 -13.51
C HIS A 271 -16.58 -7.72 -12.58
N LYS A 272 -15.28 -7.44 -12.77
CA LYS A 272 -14.26 -7.78 -11.78
C LYS A 272 -13.90 -6.54 -10.96
N ASP A 273 -14.25 -6.58 -9.68
CA ASP A 273 -13.54 -5.89 -8.61
C ASP A 273 -13.57 -4.36 -8.58
N ARG A 274 -14.78 -3.78 -8.71
CA ARG A 274 -15.11 -2.67 -7.80
C ARG A 274 -15.64 -3.27 -6.50
N THR A 275 -14.74 -3.83 -5.68
CA THR A 275 -14.96 -3.83 -4.24
C THR A 275 -15.14 -2.36 -3.86
N PRO A 276 -16.31 -1.95 -3.36
CA PRO A 276 -16.38 -0.64 -2.75
C PRO A 276 -15.42 -0.71 -1.57
N THR A 277 -14.37 0.11 -1.57
CA THR A 277 -13.70 0.54 -0.34
C THR A 277 -14.69 1.40 0.44
N SER A 278 -15.79 0.78 0.84
CA SER A 278 -16.71 1.29 1.84
C SER A 278 -16.09 0.89 3.17
N ILE A 279 -15.23 1.76 3.68
CA ILE A 279 -15.16 1.93 5.12
C ILE A 279 -16.54 2.47 5.49
N SER A 280 -17.45 1.56 5.85
CA SER A 280 -18.68 1.93 6.52
C SER A 280 -18.27 2.61 7.82
N ASP A 281 -18.46 3.93 7.89
CA ASP A 281 -18.48 4.64 9.16
C ASP A 281 -19.46 3.90 10.09
N PRO A 282 -19.05 3.56 11.33
CA PRO A 282 -20.01 3.06 12.30
C PRO A 282 -21.09 4.13 12.54
N PRO A 283 -22.33 3.72 12.82
CA PRO A 283 -23.40 4.67 13.12
C PRO A 283 -22.95 5.58 14.25
N ARG A 284 -22.98 6.89 14.03
CA ARG A 284 -22.87 7.89 15.08
C ARG A 284 -24.04 7.66 16.03
N ASP A 285 -23.78 6.99 17.14
CA ASP A 285 -24.68 7.01 18.28
C ASP A 285 -24.87 8.47 18.69
N SER A 286 -26.11 8.92 18.52
CA SER A 286 -26.61 10.18 19.03
C SER A 286 -26.41 10.19 20.54
N PHE A 287 -25.42 10.94 21.00
CA PHE A 287 -25.29 11.35 22.39
C PHE A 287 -26.59 12.06 22.80
N VAL A 288 -27.43 11.33 23.54
CA VAL A 288 -28.52 11.90 24.30
C VAL A 288 -27.87 12.63 25.46
N SER A 289 -27.96 13.96 25.42
CA SER A 289 -27.60 14.83 26.53
C SER A 289 -28.56 14.57 27.68
N ASP A 290 -28.11 13.80 28.68
CA ASP A 290 -28.81 13.67 29.95
C ASP A 290 -28.81 15.01 30.67
N SER A 291 -30.03 15.47 30.93
CA SER A 291 -30.36 16.68 31.66
C SER A 291 -29.95 16.50 33.12
N LEU A 292 -28.96 17.27 33.58
CA LEU A 292 -28.67 17.42 35.01
C LEU A 292 -29.91 17.98 35.70
N GLY A 293 -30.53 17.16 36.55
CA GLY A 293 -31.58 17.58 37.46
C GLY A 293 -30.99 18.32 38.65
N ASP A 294 -31.44 19.55 38.85
CA ASP A 294 -31.35 20.27 40.11
C ASP A 294 -32.04 19.46 41.21
N THR A 295 -31.30 19.07 42.24
CA THR A 295 -31.90 18.72 43.54
C THR A 295 -31.68 19.88 44.49
N ASP A 296 -32.73 20.69 44.60
CA ASP A 296 -32.98 21.63 45.67
C ASP A 296 -33.05 20.85 47.00
N SER A 297 -32.24 21.23 47.99
CA SER A 297 -32.31 20.70 49.35
C SER A 297 -32.58 21.84 50.32
N THR A 298 -33.87 22.00 50.61
CA THR A 298 -34.38 22.68 51.79
C THR A 298 -34.64 21.64 52.88
N SER A 299 -33.91 21.71 53.99
CA SER A 299 -34.32 21.51 55.39
C SER A 299 -33.11 21.20 56.26
#